data_AF-Q58866-F1
#
_entry.id   AF-Q58866-F1
#
_cell.length_a   1.000
_cell.length_b   1.000
_cell.length_c   1.000
_cell.angle_alpha   90.00
_cell.angle_beta   90.00
_cell.angle_gamma   90.00
#
_symmetry.space_group_name_H-M   'P 1'
#
loop_
_entity.id
_entity.type
_entity.pdbx_description
1 polymer ?
#
loop_
_entity_poly.entity_id
_entity_poly.type
_entity_poly.pdbx_seq_one_letter_code
_entity_poly.pdbx_strand_id
1 'polypeptide(L)'
;MINSVDLAIGTAILLIGMAYWTVSIVEHNNNYVDIVKSDYIFDKGISTMEHLSEDGTLQDAVLLYYFDRVNDSKKLLEERIPLKHYLLYIDNNLLINKSNGVNNSNSVYILTVLTLNRSEGWYVIYGNEDFVNISKERFLDYDDAYNYLKYRNYDIHMPVYLSKNVSSSRVELYILGN
;
A
#
# COMPACT_ATOMS: atom_id res chain seq x y z
N MET A 1 -55.22 -37.41 -31.97
CA MET A 1 -54.83 -36.07 -32.46
C MET A 1 -54.26 -35.33 -31.27
N ILE A 2 -52.96 -35.04 -31.26
CA ILE A 2 -52.44 -34.03 -30.33
C ILE A 2 -53.12 -32.72 -30.73
N ASN A 3 -53.81 -32.09 -29.79
CA ASN A 3 -54.52 -30.85 -30.06
C ASN A 3 -53.45 -29.78 -30.34
N SER A 4 -53.58 -29.02 -31.42
CA SER A 4 -52.60 -27.99 -31.80
C SER A 4 -52.35 -26.97 -30.67
N VAL A 5 -53.35 -26.78 -29.80
CA VAL A 5 -53.27 -25.98 -28.58
C VAL A 5 -52.28 -26.57 -27.56
N ASP A 6 -52.28 -27.88 -27.33
CA ASP A 6 -51.36 -28.54 -26.39
C ASP A 6 -49.91 -28.41 -26.87
N LEU A 7 -49.69 -28.52 -28.18
CA LEU A 7 -48.38 -28.31 -28.80
C LEU A 7 -47.91 -26.85 -28.66
N ALA A 8 -48.81 -25.88 -28.83
CA ALA A 8 -48.51 -24.46 -28.68
C ALA A 8 -48.18 -24.09 -27.22
N ILE A 9 -48.91 -24.64 -26.25
CA ILE A 9 -48.64 -24.43 -24.82
C ILE A 9 -47.29 -25.07 -24.44
N GLY A 10 -47.03 -26.30 -24.86
CA GLY A 10 -45.76 -26.98 -24.58
C GLY A 10 -44.54 -26.24 -25.15
N THR A 11 -44.66 -25.71 -26.37
CA THR A 11 -43.59 -24.90 -26.99
C THR A 11 -43.38 -23.57 -26.27
N ALA A 12 -44.44 -22.89 -25.82
CA ALA A 12 -44.31 -21.66 -25.03
C ALA A 12 -43.59 -21.90 -23.68
N ILE A 13 -43.93 -22.99 -22.98
CA ILE A 13 -43.27 -23.36 -21.71
C ILE A 13 -41.77 -23.63 -21.92
N LEU A 14 -41.41 -24.35 -22.99
CA LEU A 14 -40.01 -24.62 -23.33
C LEU A 14 -39.23 -23.33 -23.64
N LEU A 15 -39.82 -22.41 -24.40
CA LEU A 15 -39.19 -21.13 -24.72
C LEU A 15 -38.92 -20.29 -23.45
N ILE A 16 -39.90 -20.21 -22.56
CA ILE A 16 -39.76 -19.49 -21.28
C ILE A 16 -38.69 -20.15 -20.40
N GLY A 17 -38.71 -21.49 -20.29
CA GLY A 17 -37.71 -22.23 -19.51
C GLY A 17 -36.28 -22.03 -20.04
N MET A 18 -36.08 -22.06 -21.35
CA MET A 18 -34.78 -21.79 -21.98
C MET A 18 -34.35 -20.33 -21.76
N ALA A 19 -35.26 -19.37 -21.80
CA ALA A 19 -34.96 -17.96 -21.51
C ALA A 19 -34.49 -17.76 -20.06
N TYR A 20 -35.18 -18.35 -19.08
CA TYR A 20 -34.74 -18.29 -17.67
C TYR A 20 -33.40 -18.99 -17.45
N TRP A 21 -33.20 -20.16 -18.06
CA TRP A 21 -31.95 -20.92 -17.94
C TRP A 21 -30.76 -20.18 -18.54
N THR A 22 -30.93 -19.56 -19.72
CA THR A 22 -29.88 -18.75 -20.36
C THR A 22 -29.51 -17.53 -19.53
N VAL A 23 -30.50 -16.79 -18.99
CA VAL A 23 -30.25 -15.67 -18.07
C VAL A 23 -29.51 -16.13 -16.82
N SER A 24 -29.94 -17.23 -16.20
CA SER A 24 -29.30 -17.77 -14.99
C SER A 24 -27.85 -18.20 -15.23
N ILE A 25 -27.53 -18.78 -16.38
CA ILE A 25 -26.14 -19.13 -16.74
C ILE A 25 -25.29 -17.89 -16.98
N VAL A 26 -25.84 -16.86 -17.65
CA VAL A 26 -25.12 -15.60 -17.86
C VAL A 26 -24.81 -14.94 -16.52
N GLU A 27 -25.79 -14.88 -15.61
CA GLU A 27 -25.60 -14.34 -14.27
C GLU A 27 -24.55 -15.15 -13.47
N HIS A 28 -24.64 -16.48 -13.49
CA HIS A 28 -23.68 -17.34 -12.78
C HIS A 28 -22.26 -17.23 -13.36
N ASN A 29 -22.12 -17.20 -14.68
CA ASN A 29 -20.84 -17.03 -15.35
C ASN A 29 -20.24 -15.66 -15.07
N ASN A 30 -21.05 -14.59 -15.11
CA ASN A 30 -20.60 -13.25 -14.77
C ASN A 30 -20.12 -13.18 -13.32
N ASN A 31 -20.89 -13.73 -12.38
CA ASN A 31 -20.49 -13.81 -10.97
C ASN A 31 -19.19 -14.60 -10.79
N TYR A 32 -19.03 -15.73 -11.46
CA TYR A 32 -17.80 -16.52 -11.40
C TYR A 32 -16.60 -15.75 -11.97
N VAL A 33 -16.78 -15.09 -13.12
CA VAL A 33 -15.73 -14.25 -13.73
C VAL A 33 -15.35 -13.09 -12.82
N ASP A 34 -16.32 -12.45 -12.16
CA ASP A 34 -16.06 -11.34 -11.25
C ASP A 34 -15.34 -11.80 -9.97
N ILE A 35 -15.67 -12.97 -9.43
CA ILE A 35 -14.93 -13.59 -8.32
C ILE A 35 -13.48 -13.88 -8.74
N VAL A 36 -13.28 -14.54 -9.89
CA VAL A 36 -11.92 -14.86 -10.37
C VAL A 36 -11.10 -13.60 -10.62
N LYS A 37 -11.71 -12.53 -11.15
CA LYS A 37 -11.04 -11.23 -11.31
C LYS A 37 -10.68 -10.61 -9.96
N SER A 38 -11.57 -10.66 -8.98
CA SER A 38 -11.33 -10.16 -7.63
C SER A 38 -10.18 -10.89 -6.95
N ASP A 39 -10.18 -12.23 -7.01
CA ASP A 39 -9.12 -13.08 -6.46
C ASP A 39 -7.78 -12.79 -7.12
N TYR A 40 -7.75 -12.66 -8.45
CA TYR A 40 -6.54 -12.29 -9.20
C TYR A 40 -5.98 -10.92 -8.79
N ILE A 41 -6.85 -9.93 -8.58
CA ILE A 41 -6.43 -8.58 -8.13
C ILE A 41 -5.86 -8.64 -6.71
N PHE A 42 -6.50 -9.41 -5.83
CA PHE A 42 -6.05 -9.63 -4.46
C PHE A 42 -4.67 -10.30 -4.42
N ASP A 43 -4.49 -11.40 -5.14
CA ASP A 43 -3.21 -12.10 -5.23
C ASP A 43 -2.10 -11.20 -5.79
N LYS A 44 -2.41 -10.43 -6.84
CA LYS A 44 -1.46 -9.48 -7.41
C LYS A 44 -1.04 -8.42 -6.39
N GLY A 45 -1.98 -7.94 -5.60
CA GLY A 45 -1.72 -6.96 -4.58
C GLY A 45 -0.90 -7.51 -3.41
N ILE A 46 -1.18 -8.74 -2.97
CA ILE A 46 -0.39 -9.42 -1.94
C ILE A 46 1.04 -9.58 -2.43
N SER A 47 1.21 -10.16 -3.63
CA SER A 47 2.53 -10.35 -4.23
C SER A 47 3.30 -9.04 -4.40
N THR A 48 2.60 -7.93 -4.71
CA THR A 48 3.24 -6.61 -4.78
C THR A 48 3.73 -6.15 -3.41
N MET A 49 2.90 -6.23 -2.37
CA MET A 49 3.29 -5.83 -1.02
C MET A 49 4.38 -6.72 -0.42
N GLU A 50 4.33 -8.03 -0.69
CA GLU A 50 5.38 -8.98 -0.31
C GLU A 50 6.70 -8.62 -0.98
N HIS A 51 6.72 -8.44 -2.30
CA HIS A 51 7.94 -8.06 -3.03
C HIS A 51 8.54 -6.75 -2.51
N LEU A 52 7.72 -5.71 -2.28
CA LEU A 52 8.20 -4.44 -1.75
C LEU A 52 8.70 -4.54 -0.30
N SER A 53 8.19 -5.52 0.46
CA SER A 53 8.66 -5.80 1.81
C SER A 53 9.98 -6.56 1.78
N GLU A 54 10.12 -7.56 0.90
CA GLU A 54 11.30 -8.41 0.78
C GLU A 54 12.51 -7.66 0.22
N ASP A 55 12.30 -6.76 -0.73
CA ASP A 55 13.38 -5.96 -1.33
C ASP A 55 13.78 -4.72 -0.50
N GLY A 56 13.08 -4.46 0.61
CA GLY A 56 13.33 -3.32 1.49
C GLY A 56 12.72 -1.99 1.02
N THR A 57 12.07 -1.95 -0.15
CA THR A 57 11.47 -0.72 -0.72
C THR A 57 10.44 -0.12 0.24
N LEU A 58 9.60 -0.93 0.88
CA LEU A 58 8.63 -0.46 1.88
C LEU A 58 9.33 0.18 3.09
N GLN A 59 10.41 -0.44 3.58
CA GLN A 59 11.17 0.07 4.71
C GLN A 59 11.77 1.44 4.36
N ASP A 60 12.44 1.54 3.21
CA ASP A 60 13.07 2.77 2.74
C ASP A 60 12.04 3.88 2.50
N ALA A 61 10.91 3.54 1.88
CA ALA A 61 9.84 4.48 1.65
C ALA A 61 9.27 5.05 2.96
N VAL A 62 9.01 4.19 3.95
CA VAL A 62 8.48 4.64 5.24
C VAL A 62 9.52 5.44 6.03
N LEU A 63 10.81 5.08 5.95
CA LEU A 63 11.89 5.88 6.53
C LEU A 63 11.90 7.28 5.89
N LEU A 64 11.95 7.37 4.56
CA LEU A 64 11.91 8.65 3.83
C LEU A 64 10.67 9.48 4.22
N TYR A 65 9.51 8.85 4.35
CA TYR A 65 8.27 9.50 4.80
C TYR A 65 8.44 10.16 6.18
N TYR A 66 9.03 9.45 7.15
CA TYR A 66 9.26 10.00 8.49
C TYR A 66 10.42 10.99 8.62
N PHE A 67 11.26 11.12 7.59
CA PHE A 67 12.30 12.14 7.48
C PHE A 67 11.85 13.33 6.61
N ASP A 68 10.54 13.52 6.46
CA ASP A 68 9.91 14.58 5.66
C ASP A 68 10.30 14.57 4.17
N ARG A 69 10.92 13.48 3.67
CA ARG A 69 11.25 13.25 2.25
C ARG A 69 10.08 12.54 1.54
N VAL A 70 8.88 13.10 1.68
CA VAL A 70 7.61 12.50 1.21
C VAL A 70 7.61 12.27 -0.31
N ASN A 71 8.17 13.20 -1.09
CA ASN A 71 8.24 13.07 -2.55
C ASN A 71 9.17 11.93 -2.99
N ASP A 72 10.29 11.73 -2.29
CA ASP A 72 11.23 10.66 -2.58
C ASP A 72 10.63 9.30 -2.21
N SER A 73 9.97 9.22 -1.05
CA SER A 73 9.18 8.06 -0.61
C SER A 73 8.13 7.67 -1.66
N LYS A 74 7.36 8.66 -2.14
CA LYS A 74 6.35 8.48 -3.17
C LYS A 74 6.95 7.94 -4.46
N LYS A 75 8.03 8.56 -4.94
CA LYS A 75 8.70 8.18 -6.19
C LYS A 75 9.21 6.74 -6.14
N LEU A 76 9.86 6.36 -5.03
CA LEU A 76 10.39 5.02 -4.81
C LEU A 76 9.30 3.95 -4.92
N LEU A 77 8.13 4.20 -4.32
CA LEU A 77 6.99 3.28 -4.39
C LEU A 77 6.31 3.28 -5.78
N GLU A 78 6.15 4.44 -6.42
CA GLU A 78 5.54 4.53 -7.75
C GLU A 78 6.33 3.82 -8.85
N GLU A 79 7.67 3.77 -8.74
CA GLU A 79 8.54 3.06 -9.68
C GLU A 79 8.45 1.53 -9.52
N ARG A 80 8.02 1.04 -8.35
CA ARG A 80 8.04 -0.39 -8.00
C ARG A 80 6.67 -1.05 -7.96
N ILE A 81 5.57 -0.30 -7.92
CA ILE A 81 4.20 -0.83 -7.89
C ILE A 81 3.65 -1.01 -9.32
N PRO A 82 3.48 -2.25 -9.83
CA PRO A 82 3.00 -2.51 -11.19
C PRO A 82 1.46 -2.53 -11.28
N LEU A 83 0.80 -1.57 -10.63
CA LEU A 83 -0.66 -1.45 -10.55
C LEU A 83 -1.14 -0.17 -11.26
N LYS A 84 -2.26 -0.28 -11.98
CA LYS A 84 -2.82 0.84 -12.75
C LYS A 84 -3.63 1.80 -11.88
N HIS A 85 -4.48 1.24 -11.02
CA HIS A 85 -5.39 2.01 -10.18
C HIS A 85 -5.23 1.60 -8.73
N TYR A 86 -4.60 2.45 -7.93
CA TYR A 86 -4.37 2.18 -6.52
C TYR A 86 -4.27 3.44 -5.68
N LEU A 87 -4.53 3.27 -4.39
CA LEU A 87 -4.25 4.24 -3.34
C LEU A 87 -3.29 3.58 -2.36
N LEU A 88 -2.27 4.32 -1.92
CA LEU A 88 -1.34 3.84 -0.90
C LEU A 88 -1.30 4.83 0.25
N TYR A 89 -1.49 4.32 1.46
CA TYR A 89 -1.45 5.10 2.70
C TYR A 89 -0.31 4.63 3.61
N ILE A 90 0.26 5.57 4.35
CA ILE A 90 1.18 5.30 5.47
C ILE A 90 0.58 5.95 6.72
N ASP A 91 0.27 5.14 7.73
CA ASP A 91 -0.41 5.54 8.98
C ASP A 91 -1.63 6.45 8.75
N ASN A 92 -2.55 5.98 7.90
CA ASN A 92 -3.78 6.69 7.50
C ASN A 92 -3.55 7.97 6.67
N ASN A 93 -2.31 8.29 6.27
CA ASN A 93 -2.03 9.43 5.40
C ASN A 93 -1.87 8.95 3.95
N LEU A 94 -2.66 9.52 3.04
CA LEU A 94 -2.60 9.18 1.63
C LEU A 94 -1.28 9.66 1.01
N LEU A 95 -0.43 8.73 0.59
CA LEU A 95 0.85 9.03 -0.07
C LEU A 95 0.71 9.05 -1.59
N ILE A 96 0.04 8.04 -2.16
CA ILE A 96 -0.16 7.89 -3.61
C ILE A 96 -1.64 7.81 -3.91
N ASN A 97 -2.10 8.68 -4.82
CA ASN A 97 -3.43 8.59 -5.42
C ASN A 97 -3.30 8.37 -6.92
N LYS A 98 -3.43 7.12 -7.35
CA LYS A 98 -3.57 6.74 -8.76
C LYS A 98 -4.97 6.20 -9.03
N SER A 99 -6.01 6.81 -8.47
CA SER A 99 -7.39 6.36 -8.73
C SER A 99 -7.82 6.58 -10.19
N ASN A 100 -7.32 7.62 -10.86
CA ASN A 100 -7.73 8.02 -12.22
C ASN A 100 -9.27 8.10 -12.40
N GLY A 101 -9.99 8.46 -11.34
CA GLY A 101 -11.46 8.57 -11.36
C GLY A 101 -12.21 7.23 -11.30
N VAL A 102 -11.51 6.11 -11.09
CA VAL A 102 -12.14 4.81 -10.83
C VAL A 102 -12.76 4.84 -9.43
N ASN A 103 -14.05 4.51 -9.34
CA ASN A 103 -14.79 4.50 -8.09
C ASN A 103 -14.46 3.26 -7.25
N ASN A 104 -14.49 3.40 -5.93
CA ASN A 104 -14.16 2.35 -4.94
C ASN A 104 -15.14 1.14 -4.90
N SER A 105 -16.10 1.01 -5.82
CA SER A 105 -17.14 -0.01 -5.71
C SER A 105 -16.60 -1.44 -5.76
N ASN A 106 -15.48 -1.67 -6.46
CA ASN A 106 -14.79 -2.96 -6.54
C ASN A 106 -13.33 -2.81 -6.08
N SER A 107 -13.10 -2.22 -4.90
CA SER A 107 -11.75 -2.09 -4.35
C SER A 107 -11.37 -3.30 -3.49
N VAL A 108 -10.16 -3.80 -3.70
CA VAL A 108 -9.51 -4.77 -2.83
C VAL A 108 -8.55 -4.00 -1.90
N TYR A 109 -8.55 -4.36 -0.61
CA TYR A 109 -7.69 -3.72 0.40
C TYR A 109 -6.68 -4.71 0.94
N ILE A 110 -5.43 -4.26 1.04
CA ILE A 110 -4.29 -5.05 1.50
C ILE A 110 -3.54 -4.23 2.54
N LEU A 111 -3.39 -4.81 3.74
CA LEU A 111 -2.71 -4.20 4.85
C LEU A 111 -1.37 -4.90 5.09
N THR A 112 -0.30 -4.11 5.10
CA THR A 112 1.02 -4.54 5.55
C THR A 112 1.41 -3.72 6.77
N VAL A 113 1.72 -4.41 7.86
CA VAL A 113 2.20 -3.76 9.10
C VAL A 113 3.70 -3.92 9.17
N LEU A 114 4.42 -2.82 9.00
CA LEU A 114 5.88 -2.79 9.09
C LEU A 114 6.27 -2.42 10.51
N THR A 115 7.03 -3.29 11.17
CA THR A 115 7.61 -2.94 12.48
C THR A 115 8.97 -2.32 12.24
N LEU A 116 9.01 -0.99 12.24
CA LEU A 116 10.24 -0.25 12.02
C LEU A 116 10.81 0.25 13.32
N ASN A 117 12.12 0.34 13.38
CA ASN A 117 12.77 1.07 14.43
C ASN A 117 12.74 2.56 14.08
N ARG A 118 11.60 3.24 14.30
CA ARG A 118 11.43 4.65 13.90
C ARG A 118 12.40 5.59 14.60
N SER A 119 13.05 5.15 15.66
CA SER A 119 14.09 5.94 16.31
C SER A 119 15.48 5.77 15.70
N GLU A 120 15.62 4.90 14.71
CA GLU A 120 16.89 4.62 14.07
C GLU A 120 17.28 5.78 13.17
N GLY A 121 18.54 6.19 13.30
CA GLY A 121 19.11 7.27 12.51
C GLY A 121 20.33 7.86 13.19
N TRP A 122 20.87 8.88 12.57
CA TRP A 122 21.99 9.64 13.11
C TRP A 122 21.49 10.67 14.12
N TYR A 123 22.14 10.71 15.27
CA TYR A 123 22.01 11.74 16.29
C TYR A 123 23.38 12.39 16.49
N VAL A 124 23.43 13.52 17.18
CA VAL A 124 24.68 14.20 17.49
C VAL A 124 24.90 14.16 18.99
N ILE A 125 26.01 13.57 19.43
CA ILE A 125 26.53 13.80 20.78
C ILE A 125 27.22 15.15 20.75
N TYR A 126 26.76 16.07 21.59
CA TYR A 126 27.31 17.41 21.69
C TYR A 126 27.53 17.81 23.15
N GLY A 127 28.54 18.64 23.38
CA GLY A 127 28.88 19.05 24.73
C GLY A 127 30.24 19.70 24.88
N ASN A 128 30.64 19.84 26.12
CA ASN A 128 31.96 20.27 26.55
C ASN A 128 32.38 19.45 27.78
N GLU A 129 33.39 19.92 28.52
CA GLU A 129 33.86 19.24 29.73
C GLU A 129 32.82 19.18 30.87
N ASP A 130 31.85 20.10 30.91
CA ASP A 130 30.85 20.21 31.99
C ASP A 130 29.53 19.49 31.70
N PHE A 131 29.17 19.31 30.43
CA PHE A 131 27.97 18.59 30.04
C PHE A 131 28.13 17.85 28.71
N VAL A 132 27.55 16.66 28.64
CA VAL A 132 27.44 15.87 27.41
C VAL A 132 25.97 15.50 27.21
N ASN A 133 25.43 15.86 26.05
CA ASN A 133 24.04 15.60 25.68
C ASN A 133 23.95 14.95 24.30
N ILE A 134 22.79 14.35 24.01
CA ILE A 134 22.45 13.79 22.69
C ILE A 134 21.37 14.67 22.07
N SER A 135 21.46 14.93 20.76
CA SER A 135 20.45 15.69 20.02
C SER A 135 19.05 15.09 20.18
N LYS A 136 18.04 15.96 20.15
CA LYS A 136 16.64 15.53 20.04
C LYS A 136 16.30 15.24 18.57
N GLU A 137 16.95 15.96 17.68
CA GLU A 137 16.89 15.90 16.23
C GLU A 137 17.54 14.60 15.74
N ARG A 138 16.84 13.94 14.82
CA ARG A 138 17.23 12.69 14.15
C ARG A 138 17.54 13.02 12.70
N PHE A 139 18.63 12.50 12.17
CA PHE A 139 19.11 12.72 10.81
C PHE A 139 19.15 11.40 10.03
N LEU A 140 18.90 11.46 8.73
CA LEU A 140 18.95 10.29 7.85
C LEU A 140 20.40 9.90 7.55
N ASP A 141 21.26 10.90 7.35
CA ASP A 141 22.63 10.73 6.87
C ASP A 141 23.66 11.24 7.90
N TYR A 142 24.85 10.62 7.91
CA TYR A 142 25.96 11.05 8.77
C TYR A 142 26.33 12.50 8.52
N ASP A 143 26.40 12.90 7.24
CA ASP A 143 26.83 14.23 6.83
C ASP A 143 25.84 15.31 7.28
N ASP A 144 24.53 15.00 7.29
CA ASP A 144 23.51 15.91 7.80
C ASP A 144 23.68 16.13 9.31
N ALA A 145 23.92 15.05 10.05
CA ALA A 145 24.19 15.12 11.49
C ALA A 145 25.49 15.88 11.79
N TYR A 146 26.57 15.60 11.05
CA TYR A 146 27.88 16.26 11.22
C TYR A 146 27.83 17.74 10.86
N ASN A 147 27.05 18.12 9.86
CA ASN A 147 27.00 19.50 9.38
C ASN A 147 25.89 20.33 10.03
N TYR A 148 25.19 19.79 11.03
CA TYR A 148 24.08 20.47 11.66
C TYR A 148 24.53 21.69 12.48
N LEU A 149 24.15 22.89 12.00
CA LEU A 149 24.61 24.19 12.51
C LEU A 149 24.48 24.35 14.03
N LYS A 150 23.44 23.75 14.62
CA LYS A 150 23.15 23.87 16.05
C LYS A 150 24.23 23.21 16.93
N TYR A 151 24.89 22.16 16.42
CA TYR A 151 25.83 21.35 17.21
C TYR A 151 27.28 21.49 16.79
N ARG A 152 27.54 22.07 15.62
CA ARG A 152 28.88 22.22 15.05
C ARG A 152 29.86 22.99 15.94
N ASN A 153 29.37 23.89 16.80
CA ASN A 153 30.22 24.78 17.61
C ASN A 153 30.53 24.26 19.02
N TYR A 154 30.11 23.04 19.37
CA TYR A 154 30.45 22.41 20.65
C TYR A 154 31.81 21.71 20.56
N ASP A 155 32.56 21.68 21.66
CA ASP A 155 33.89 21.03 21.72
C ASP A 155 33.79 19.54 21.43
N ILE A 156 32.79 18.89 22.02
CA ILE A 156 32.36 17.56 21.67
C ILE A 156 31.28 17.72 20.59
N HIS A 157 31.54 17.19 19.41
CA HIS A 157 30.60 17.15 18.30
C HIS A 157 30.84 15.87 17.51
N MET A 158 30.01 14.85 17.76
CA MET A 158 30.18 13.52 17.19
C MET A 158 28.83 12.94 16.78
N PRO A 159 28.58 12.75 15.48
CA PRO A 159 27.43 11.97 15.02
C PRO A 159 27.55 10.53 15.48
N VAL A 160 26.44 9.99 15.99
CA VAL A 160 26.30 8.61 16.45
C VAL A 160 25.02 8.02 15.91
N TYR A 161 25.09 6.78 15.43
CA TYR A 161 23.92 6.06 14.99
C TYR A 161 23.25 5.37 16.19
N LEU A 162 22.00 5.72 16.49
CA LEU A 162 21.28 5.19 17.65
C LEU A 162 19.90 4.70 17.27
N SER A 163 19.41 3.75 18.05
CA SER A 163 18.01 3.31 18.08
C SER A 163 17.51 3.43 19.51
N LYS A 164 16.48 4.24 19.74
CA LYS A 164 15.85 4.50 21.05
C LYS A 164 14.52 3.75 21.28
N ASN A 165 13.68 3.56 20.27
CA ASN A 165 12.32 3.00 20.33
C ASN A 165 11.90 2.32 19.02
N VAL A 166 11.36 1.11 19.15
CA VAL A 166 10.68 0.38 18.07
C VAL A 166 9.21 0.76 18.05
N SER A 167 8.67 1.07 16.87
CA SER A 167 7.26 1.41 16.70
C SER A 167 6.80 1.04 15.29
N SER A 168 5.63 0.43 15.18
CA SER A 168 5.11 0.01 13.88
C SER A 168 4.56 1.18 13.06
N SER A 169 4.62 1.01 11.73
CA SER A 169 3.93 1.82 10.74
C SER A 169 3.01 0.91 9.94
N ARG A 170 1.80 1.40 9.65
CA ARG A 170 0.81 0.68 8.85
C ARG A 170 0.87 1.20 7.42
N VAL A 171 1.14 0.30 6.47
CA VAL A 171 1.08 0.60 5.04
C VAL A 171 -0.13 -0.10 4.46
N GLU A 172 -0.99 0.69 3.84
CA GLU A 172 -2.28 0.23 3.32
C GLU A 172 -2.32 0.45 1.82
N LEU A 173 -2.49 -0.64 1.07
CA LEU A 173 -2.64 -0.62 -0.38
C LEU A 173 -4.08 -0.95 -0.74
N TYR A 174 -4.77 0.02 -1.33
CA TYR A 174 -6.09 -0.17 -1.93
C TYR A 174 -5.92 -0.30 -3.43
N ILE A 175 -6.38 -1.40 -4.01
CA ILE A 175 -6.36 -1.65 -5.45
C ILE A 175 -7.77 -1.49 -5.96
N LEU A 176 -7.95 -0.60 -6.93
CA LEU A 176 -9.26 -0.34 -7.51
C LEU A 176 -9.45 -1.25 -8.72
N GLY A 177 -10.47 -2.10 -8.67
CA GLY A 177 -10.89 -2.91 -9.81
C GLY A 177 -11.50 -2.03 -10.92
N ASN A 178 -11.20 -2.38 -12.16
CA ASN A 178 -11.90 -1.85 -13.35
C ASN A 178 -13.10 -2.73 -13.69
#